data_AF-A0A945M9N5-F1
#
_entry.id   AF-A0A945M9N5-F1
#
_cell.length_a   1.000
_cell.length_b   1.000
_cell.length_c   1.000
_cell.angle_alpha   90.00
_cell.angle_beta   90.00
_cell.angle_gamma   90.00
#
_symmetry.space_group_name_H-M   'P 1'
#
loop_
_entity.id
_entity.type
_entity.pdbx_description
1 polymer ?
#
loop_
_entity_poly.entity_id
_entity_poly.type
_entity_poly.pdbx_seq_one_letter_code
_entity_poly.pdbx_strand_id
1 'polypeptide(L)'
;MQPPSTPDPFGTHLAVRRDARLVAVWLLTVAALVFAMVVIGGITRLMHAGLSIVEWNLLLGWIPPMGAAEWQAAFEQYKQFPEYQQLNRGMTLGEFQAIFWWEYLHRVWGRLIGVAFLVPFLVLLALRRIPSGLAPRLTGLFVLGGLQ
;
A
#
# COMPACT_ATOMS: atom_id res chain seq x y z
N MET A 1 -47.62 29.81 0.97
CA MET A 1 -46.15 29.86 0.89
C MET A 1 -45.62 29.39 2.23
N GLN A 2 -45.15 28.15 2.37
CA GLN A 2 -44.53 27.69 3.61
C GLN A 2 -43.16 28.36 3.76
N PRO A 3 -42.80 28.85 4.96
CA PRO A 3 -41.46 29.39 5.18
C PRO A 3 -40.41 28.27 5.03
N PRO A 4 -39.18 28.59 4.60
CA PRO A 4 -38.11 27.60 4.50
C PRO A 4 -37.88 26.99 5.88
N SER A 5 -37.93 25.66 5.96
CA SER A 5 -37.59 24.92 7.18
C SER A 5 -36.16 25.26 7.56
N THR A 6 -35.97 25.98 8.66
CA THR A 6 -34.65 26.23 9.25
C THR A 6 -33.96 24.89 9.53
N PRO A 7 -32.75 24.65 9.01
CA PRO A 7 -32.03 23.42 9.33
C PRO A 7 -31.80 23.33 10.83
N ASP A 8 -32.08 22.15 11.41
CA ASP A 8 -31.85 21.89 12.84
C ASP A 8 -30.36 22.10 13.16
N PRO A 9 -30.01 23.07 14.02
CA PRO A 9 -28.62 23.34 14.38
C PRO A 9 -27.97 22.12 15.04
N PHE A 10 -28.70 21.34 15.84
CA PHE A 10 -28.14 20.18 16.54
C PHE A 10 -27.82 19.04 15.58
N GLY A 11 -28.72 18.70 14.65
CA GLY A 11 -28.50 17.67 13.64
C GLY A 11 -27.29 17.96 12.74
N THR A 12 -27.11 19.22 12.35
CA THR A 12 -26.00 19.66 11.49
C THR A 12 -24.65 19.51 12.19
N HIS A 13 -24.55 19.91 13.47
CA HIS A 13 -23.31 19.78 14.23
C HIS A 13 -22.90 18.32 14.49
N LEU A 14 -23.86 17.41 14.72
CA LEU A 14 -23.57 15.98 14.92
C LEU A 14 -23.06 15.32 13.63
N ALA A 15 -23.64 15.66 12.48
CA ALA A 15 -23.20 15.17 11.18
C ALA A 15 -21.76 15.61 10.86
N VAL A 16 -21.45 16.90 11.04
CA VAL A 16 -20.09 17.45 10.81
C VAL A 16 -19.06 16.79 11.72
N ARG A 17 -19.37 16.60 13.01
CA ARG A 17 -18.47 15.91 13.96
C ARG A 17 -18.26 14.43 13.58
N ARG A 18 -19.30 13.75 13.11
CA ARG A 18 -19.22 12.35 12.65
C ARG A 18 -18.33 12.25 11.41
N ASP A 19 -18.50 13.15 10.45
CA ASP A 19 -17.71 13.18 9.21
C ASP A 19 -16.23 13.48 9.51
N ALA A 20 -15.95 14.43 10.39
CA ALA A 20 -14.59 14.72 10.85
C ALA A 20 -13.93 13.50 11.54
N ARG A 21 -14.68 12.77 12.38
CA ARG A 21 -14.18 11.56 13.03
C ARG A 21 -13.89 10.45 12.02
N LEU A 22 -14.75 10.26 11.02
CA LEU A 22 -14.54 9.27 9.95
C LEU A 22 -13.29 9.58 9.14
N VAL A 23 -13.10 10.85 8.75
CA VAL A 23 -11.89 11.30 8.04
C VAL A 23 -10.65 11.10 8.91
N ALA A 24 -10.70 11.47 10.20
CA ALA A 24 -9.56 11.31 11.11
C ALA A 24 -9.16 9.85 11.32
N VAL A 25 -10.13 8.95 11.56
CA VAL A 25 -9.86 7.51 11.71
C VAL A 25 -9.28 6.95 10.42
N TRP A 26 -9.85 7.29 9.26
CA TRP A 26 -9.31 6.86 7.97
C TRP A 26 -7.85 7.31 7.76
N LEU A 27 -7.55 8.58 7.99
CA LEU A 27 -6.19 9.10 7.84
C LEU A 27 -5.21 8.46 8.83
N LEU A 28 -5.63 8.22 10.08
CA LEU A 28 -4.82 7.51 11.07
C LEU A 28 -4.56 6.06 10.67
N THR A 29 -5.56 5.37 10.12
CA THR A 29 -5.40 4.01 9.59
C THR A 29 -4.40 4.01 8.43
N VAL A 30 -4.52 4.92 7.47
CA VAL A 30 -3.56 5.03 6.36
C VAL A 30 -2.15 5.33 6.90
N ALA A 31 -2.02 6.26 7.85
CA ALA A 31 -0.72 6.60 8.45
C ALA A 31 -0.07 5.39 9.15
N ALA A 32 -0.86 4.60 9.88
CA ALA A 32 -0.36 3.38 10.52
C ALA A 32 0.08 2.33 9.49
N LEU A 33 -0.66 2.16 8.38
CA LEU A 33 -0.27 1.25 7.31
C LEU A 33 1.02 1.70 6.61
N VAL A 34 1.17 3.00 6.34
CA VAL A 34 2.39 3.58 5.77
C VAL A 34 3.57 3.43 6.72
N PHE A 35 3.38 3.63 8.02
CA PHE A 35 4.43 3.38 9.01
C PHE A 35 4.89 1.91 8.98
N ALA A 36 3.94 0.95 8.94
CA ALA A 36 4.28 -0.46 8.80
C ALA A 36 5.02 -0.75 7.48
N MET A 37 4.64 -0.12 6.37
CA MET A 37 5.33 -0.23 5.08
C MET A 37 6.80 0.21 5.17
N VAL A 38 7.07 1.33 5.85
CA VAL A 38 8.44 1.83 6.06
C VAL A 38 9.27 0.83 6.88
N VAL A 39 8.70 0.25 7.94
CA VAL A 39 9.38 -0.79 8.75
C VAL A 39 9.67 -2.04 7.92
N ILE A 40 8.67 -2.57 7.21
CA ILE A 40 8.82 -3.76 6.36
C ILE A 40 9.86 -3.51 5.25
N GLY A 41 9.83 -2.33 4.62
CA GLY A 41 10.80 -1.93 3.60
C GLY A 41 12.21 -1.79 4.15
N GLY A 42 12.35 -1.23 5.36
CA GLY A 42 13.62 -1.17 6.09
C GLY A 42 14.20 -2.55 6.34
N ILE A 43 13.39 -3.50 6.82
CA ILE A 43 13.80 -4.90 7.00
C ILE A 43 14.22 -5.53 5.66
N THR A 44 13.39 -5.38 4.62
CA THR A 44 13.65 -5.94 3.28
C THR A 44 15.00 -5.44 2.73
N ARG A 45 15.32 -4.16 2.94
CA ARG A 45 16.59 -3.57 2.54
C ARG A 45 17.78 -4.09 3.34
N LEU A 46 17.64 -4.21 4.66
CA LEU A 46 18.70 -4.77 5.53
C LEU A 46 18.99 -6.24 5.21
N MET A 47 17.97 -6.98 4.79
CA MET A 47 18.08 -8.38 4.37
C MET A 47 18.59 -8.55 2.94
N HIS A 48 18.92 -7.46 2.23
CA HIS A 48 19.34 -7.48 0.81
C HIS A 48 18.36 -8.26 -0.08
N ALA A 49 17.08 -8.18 0.29
CA ALA A 49 15.98 -8.85 -0.38
C ALA A 49 15.35 -7.97 -1.47
N GLY A 50 15.90 -6.78 -1.75
CA GLY A 50 15.27 -5.78 -2.61
C GLY A 50 15.25 -6.11 -4.11
N LEU A 51 16.08 -7.06 -4.57
CA LEU A 51 16.14 -7.51 -5.97
C LEU A 51 15.83 -9.01 -6.11
N SER A 52 15.15 -9.61 -5.14
CA SER A 52 14.76 -11.03 -5.17
C SER A 52 13.60 -11.31 -6.14
N ILE A 53 12.75 -10.33 -6.42
CA ILE A 53 11.64 -10.40 -7.39
C ILE A 53 11.98 -9.58 -8.64
N VAL A 54 12.52 -10.30 -9.62
CA VAL A 54 13.02 -9.74 -10.87
C VAL A 54 11.88 -9.44 -11.85
N GLU A 55 10.87 -10.29 -11.91
CA GLU A 55 9.83 -10.22 -12.92
C GLU A 55 8.67 -9.31 -12.48
N TRP A 56 8.53 -8.17 -13.15
CA TRP A 56 7.48 -7.19 -12.88
C TRP A 56 6.23 -7.52 -13.69
N ASN A 57 5.44 -8.47 -13.21
CA ASN A 57 4.18 -8.82 -13.86
C ASN A 57 3.04 -7.94 -13.31
N LEU A 58 2.58 -6.94 -14.09
CA LEU A 58 1.51 -5.99 -13.67
C LEU A 58 0.17 -6.67 -13.35
N LEU A 59 -0.16 -7.71 -14.11
CA LEU A 59 -1.45 -8.41 -14.03
C LEU A 59 -1.38 -9.68 -13.17
N LEU A 60 -0.20 -10.29 -13.03
CA LEU A 60 0.01 -11.56 -12.30
C LEU A 60 1.01 -11.46 -11.13
N GLY A 61 1.58 -10.30 -10.86
CA GLY A 61 2.59 -10.07 -9.80
C GLY A 61 2.03 -10.02 -8.36
N TRP A 62 0.79 -10.50 -8.19
CA TRP A 62 0.12 -10.83 -6.94
C TRP A 62 0.13 -12.33 -6.61
N ILE A 63 0.60 -13.19 -7.52
CA ILE A 63 0.66 -14.64 -7.26
C ILE A 63 2.14 -15.01 -7.12
N PRO A 64 2.60 -15.42 -5.92
CA PRO A 64 3.95 -15.94 -5.74
C PRO A 64 4.08 -17.32 -6.42
N PRO A 65 5.30 -17.83 -6.65
CA PRO A 65 5.48 -19.20 -7.13
C PRO A 65 4.75 -20.17 -6.21
N MET A 66 3.87 -21.01 -6.76
CA MET A 66 3.03 -21.94 -6.01
C MET A 66 3.59 -23.37 -6.09
N GLY A 67 4.34 -23.67 -7.15
CA GLY A 67 4.95 -24.99 -7.39
C GLY A 67 6.45 -25.04 -7.17
N ALA A 68 6.99 -26.23 -6.88
CA ALA A 68 8.43 -26.44 -6.73
C ALA A 68 9.23 -26.08 -8.01
N ALA A 69 8.68 -26.39 -9.19
CA ALA A 69 9.31 -26.04 -10.46
C ALA A 69 9.37 -24.53 -10.69
N GLU A 70 8.32 -23.79 -10.32
CA GLU A 70 8.28 -22.32 -10.43
C GLU A 70 9.26 -21.67 -9.46
N TRP A 71 9.33 -22.17 -8.22
CA TRP A 71 10.33 -21.74 -7.24
C TRP A 71 11.76 -21.96 -7.73
N GLN A 72 12.04 -23.11 -8.35
CA GLN A 72 13.35 -23.37 -8.92
C GLN A 72 13.66 -22.44 -10.09
N ALA A 73 12.69 -22.19 -10.98
CA ALA A 73 12.86 -21.26 -12.10
C ALA A 73 13.15 -19.83 -11.63
N ALA A 74 12.37 -19.33 -10.66
CA ALA A 74 12.60 -18.02 -10.05
C ALA A 74 13.97 -17.93 -9.37
N PHE A 75 14.39 -19.02 -8.70
CA PHE A 75 15.71 -19.06 -8.07
C PHE A 75 16.84 -19.08 -9.08
N GLU A 76 16.76 -19.88 -10.15
CA GLU A 76 17.76 -19.87 -11.23
C GLU A 76 17.86 -18.50 -11.90
N GLN A 77 16.74 -17.80 -12.06
CA GLN A 77 16.74 -16.42 -12.55
C GLN A 77 17.44 -15.48 -11.57
N TYR A 78 17.14 -15.57 -10.27
CA TYR A 78 17.81 -14.77 -9.24
C TYR A 78 19.34 -14.98 -9.22
N LYS A 79 19.83 -16.19 -9.48
CA LYS A 79 21.27 -16.47 -9.57
C LYS A 79 22.01 -15.68 -10.64
N GLN A 80 21.30 -15.21 -11.68
CA GLN A 80 21.88 -14.40 -12.74
C GLN A 80 22.14 -12.95 -12.29
N PHE A 81 21.57 -12.52 -11.17
CA PHE A 81 21.70 -11.15 -10.69
C PHE A 81 22.99 -10.91 -9.91
N PRO A 82 23.57 -9.69 -10.00
CA PRO A 82 24.76 -9.33 -9.23
C PRO A 82 24.60 -9.52 -7.72
N GLU A 83 23.39 -9.33 -7.18
CA GLU A 83 23.14 -9.46 -5.74
C GLU A 83 23.30 -10.92 -5.25
N TYR A 84 22.88 -11.90 -6.05
CA TYR A 84 23.21 -13.30 -5.78
C TYR A 84 24.71 -13.56 -5.89
N GLN A 85 25.37 -13.03 -6.92
CA GLN A 85 26.79 -13.29 -7.16
C GLN A 85 27.72 -12.66 -6.12
N GLN A 86 27.33 -11.51 -5.56
CA GLN A 86 28.15 -10.73 -4.62
C GLN A 86 27.80 -10.97 -3.16
N LEU A 87 26.51 -11.11 -2.82
CA LEU A 87 26.06 -11.13 -1.42
C LEU A 87 25.47 -12.48 -1.01
N ASN A 88 24.72 -13.15 -1.90
CA ASN A 88 23.98 -14.37 -1.59
C ASN A 88 24.54 -15.62 -2.28
N ARG A 89 25.84 -15.63 -2.59
CA ARG A 89 26.45 -16.71 -3.38
C ARG A 89 26.44 -18.02 -2.58
N GLY A 90 25.90 -19.08 -3.18
CA GLY A 90 25.76 -20.38 -2.51
C GLY A 90 24.53 -20.49 -1.61
N MET A 91 23.66 -19.48 -1.59
CA MET A 91 22.37 -19.53 -0.93
C MET A 91 21.54 -20.73 -1.41
N THR A 92 20.77 -21.31 -0.50
CA THR A 92 19.83 -22.41 -0.76
C THR A 92 18.49 -21.90 -1.26
N LEU A 93 17.66 -22.79 -1.83
CA LEU A 93 16.30 -22.43 -2.26
C LEU A 93 15.44 -21.92 -1.10
N GLY A 94 15.61 -22.46 0.12
CA GLY A 94 14.85 -22.04 1.30
C GLY A 94 15.20 -20.62 1.76
N GLU A 95 16.48 -20.27 1.73
CA GLU A 95 16.92 -18.90 2.02
C GLU A 95 16.45 -17.91 0.95
N PHE A 96 16.45 -18.32 -0.33
CA PHE A 96 15.85 -17.53 -1.41
C PHE A 96 14.36 -17.30 -1.17
N GLN A 97 13.60 -18.33 -0.78
CA GLN A 97 12.18 -18.18 -0.44
C GLN A 97 11.96 -17.16 0.68
N ALA A 98 12.82 -17.17 1.72
CA ALA A 98 12.71 -16.23 2.82
C ALA A 98 12.87 -14.77 2.37
N ILE A 99 13.90 -14.46 1.57
CA ILE A 99 14.10 -13.09 1.03
C ILE A 99 12.98 -12.72 0.06
N PHE A 100 12.54 -13.65 -0.79
CA PHE A 100 11.45 -13.46 -1.73
C PHE A 100 10.15 -13.08 -1.01
N TRP A 101 9.82 -13.76 0.09
CA TRP A 101 8.60 -13.48 0.86
C TRP A 101 8.60 -12.08 1.48
N TRP A 102 9.76 -11.59 1.94
CA TRP A 102 9.87 -10.22 2.46
C TRP A 102 9.61 -9.18 1.38
N GLU A 103 10.23 -9.34 0.22
CA GLU A 103 10.02 -8.42 -0.90
C GLU A 103 8.58 -8.50 -1.44
N TYR A 104 8.04 -9.71 -1.55
CA TYR A 104 6.65 -9.94 -1.95
C TYR A 104 5.68 -9.27 -0.98
N LEU A 105 5.87 -9.48 0.33
CA LEU A 105 5.06 -8.87 1.38
C LEU A 105 5.12 -7.35 1.26
N HIS A 106 6.31 -6.77 1.11
CA HIS A 106 6.49 -5.33 0.93
C HIS A 106 5.70 -4.80 -0.28
N ARG A 107 5.82 -5.45 -1.44
CA ARG A 107 5.10 -5.07 -2.67
C ARG A 107 3.58 -5.17 -2.53
N VAL A 108 3.07 -6.25 -1.93
CA VAL A 108 1.63 -6.43 -1.69
C VAL A 108 1.11 -5.40 -0.69
N TRP A 109 1.89 -5.07 0.34
CA TRP A 109 1.53 -4.08 1.35
C TRP A 109 1.38 -2.67 0.75
N GLY A 110 2.28 -2.28 -0.15
CA GLY A 110 2.15 -1.02 -0.89
C GLY A 110 0.85 -0.93 -1.69
N ARG A 111 0.47 -2.01 -2.39
CA ARG A 111 -0.80 -2.08 -3.14
C ARG A 111 -2.00 -1.97 -2.21
N LEU A 112 -1.97 -2.66 -1.06
CA LEU A 112 -3.03 -2.61 -0.06
C LEU A 112 -3.24 -1.19 0.47
N ILE A 113 -2.14 -0.45 0.71
CA ILE A 113 -2.19 0.96 1.12
C ILE A 113 -2.85 1.82 0.04
N GLY A 114 -2.46 1.62 -1.23
CA GLY A 114 -3.07 2.31 -2.36
C GLY A 114 -4.59 2.13 -2.41
N VAL A 115 -5.07 0.90 -2.23
CA VAL A 115 -6.51 0.59 -2.18
C VAL A 115 -7.18 1.19 -0.92
N ALA A 116 -6.56 1.03 0.25
CA ALA A 116 -7.05 1.54 1.52
C ALA A 116 -7.11 3.07 1.57
N PHE A 117 -6.31 3.76 0.77
CA PHE A 117 -6.40 5.18 0.55
C PHE A 117 -7.46 5.53 -0.50
N LEU A 118 -7.40 4.92 -1.68
CA LEU A 118 -8.20 5.30 -2.84
C LEU A 118 -9.70 5.07 -2.62
N VAL A 119 -10.09 3.92 -2.06
CA VAL A 119 -11.51 3.57 -1.89
C VAL A 119 -12.23 4.55 -0.96
N PRO A 120 -11.76 4.82 0.29
CA PRO A 120 -12.41 5.81 1.13
C PRO A 120 -12.30 7.22 0.58
N PHE A 121 -11.20 7.58 -0.08
CA PHE A 121 -11.05 8.88 -0.73
C PHE A 121 -12.14 9.13 -1.78
N LEU A 122 -12.36 8.18 -2.70
CA LEU A 122 -13.40 8.28 -3.73
C LEU A 122 -14.81 8.32 -3.13
N VAL A 123 -15.08 7.49 -2.11
CA VAL A 123 -16.39 7.46 -1.42
C VAL A 123 -16.66 8.80 -0.72
N LEU A 124 -15.69 9.33 0.03
CA LEU A 124 -15.85 10.60 0.74
C LEU A 124 -15.92 11.81 -0.22
N LEU A 125 -15.24 11.73 -1.36
CA LEU A 125 -15.31 12.72 -2.43
C LEU A 125 -16.70 12.72 -3.09
N ALA A 126 -17.23 11.54 -3.44
CA ALA A 126 -18.56 11.38 -4.02
C ALA A 126 -19.66 11.89 -3.06
N LEU A 127 -19.50 11.64 -1.76
CA LEU A 127 -20.41 12.12 -0.71
C LEU A 127 -20.21 13.60 -0.33
N ARG A 128 -19.28 14.32 -0.98
CA ARG A 128 -18.89 15.72 -0.67
C ARG A 128 -18.57 15.96 0.80
N ARG A 129 -18.04 14.96 1.50
CA ARG A 129 -17.70 15.04 2.94
C ARG A 129 -16.27 15.47 3.21
N ILE A 130 -15.47 15.64 2.16
CA ILE A 130 -14.12 16.18 2.25
C ILE A 130 -14.20 17.71 2.14
N PRO A 131 -13.64 18.48 3.09
CA PRO A 131 -13.56 19.94 2.96
C PRO A 131 -12.76 20.33 1.71
N SER A 132 -13.22 21.35 0.99
CA SER A 132 -12.73 21.72 -0.35
C SER A 132 -11.22 21.99 -0.44
N GLY A 133 -10.59 22.44 0.65
CA GLY A 133 -9.12 22.64 0.71
C GLY A 133 -8.29 21.37 0.93
N LEU A 134 -8.90 20.27 1.39
CA LEU A 134 -8.20 19.02 1.72
C LEU A 134 -8.12 18.07 0.51
N ALA A 135 -9.15 18.06 -0.35
CA ALA A 135 -9.21 17.23 -1.55
C ALA A 135 -7.99 17.38 -2.50
N PRO A 136 -7.53 18.60 -2.88
CA PRO A 136 -6.36 18.73 -3.75
C PRO A 136 -5.06 18.26 -3.08
N ARG A 137 -4.92 18.45 -1.75
CA ARG A 137 -3.75 17.99 -0.98
C ARG A 137 -3.67 16.46 -0.91
N LEU A 138 -4.81 15.81 -0.65
CA LEU A 138 -4.90 14.35 -0.63
C LEU A 138 -4.65 13.74 -2.01
N THR A 139 -5.14 14.40 -3.06
CA THR A 139 -4.87 13.99 -4.44
C THR A 139 -3.37 14.08 -4.74
N GLY A 140 -2.73 15.21 -4.41
CA GLY A 140 -1.29 15.37 -4.59
C GLY A 140 -0.48 14.32 -3.81
N LEU A 141 -0.86 14.04 -2.57
CA LEU A 141 -0.21 13.01 -1.74
C LEU A 141 -0.37 11.61 -2.34
N PHE A 142 -1.53 11.30 -2.92
CA PHE A 142 -1.75 10.02 -3.60
C PHE A 142 -0.92 9.88 -4.88
N VAL A 143 -0.87 10.93 -5.71
CA VAL A 143 -0.05 10.91 -6.94
C VAL A 143 1.43 10.79 -6.58
N LEU A 144 1.91 11.59 -5.62
CA LEU A 144 3.27 11.47 -5.12
C LEU A 144 3.53 10.09 -4.49
N GLY A 145 2.55 9.51 -3.80
CA GLY A 145 2.56 8.14 -3.25
C GLY A 145 2.69 7.05 -4.31
N GLY A 146 1.97 7.18 -5.42
CA GLY A 146 2.00 6.22 -6.52
C GLY A 146 3.22 6.32 -7.43
N LEU A 147 4.00 7.39 -7.31
CA LEU A 147 5.23 7.60 -8.08
C LEU A 147 6.50 7.07 -7.38
N GLN A 148 6.39 6.60 -6.14
CA GLN A 148 7.50 6.06 -5.31
C GLN A 148 7.59 4.54 -5.50
#